data_AF-A0A0C3C6E8-F1
#
_entry.id   AF-A0A0C3C6E8-F1
#
_cell.length_a   1.000
_cell.length_b   1.000
_cell.length_c   1.000
_cell.angle_alpha   90.00
_cell.angle_beta   90.00
_cell.angle_gamma   90.00
#
_symmetry.space_group_name_H-M   'P 1'
#
loop_
_entity.id
_entity.type
_entity.pdbx_description
1 polymer ?
#
loop_
_entity_poly.entity_id
_entity_poly.type
_entity_poly.pdbx_seq_one_letter_code
_entity_poly.pdbx_strand_id
1 'polypeptide(L)' 'MGLTACPITSASGPSGDFECLDTNNELESCGGCASIGQGLDCAAIEGAWNVGCEQGTCAVYTCIAGFRPSRDGKSCIAI' A
#
# COMPACT_ATOMS: atom_id res chain seq x y z
N MET A 1 -2.33 -19.49 2.47
CA MET A 1 -1.17 -18.58 2.53
C MET A 1 -0.42 -18.76 1.23
N GLY A 2 -0.25 -17.72 0.43
CA GLY A 2 0.35 -17.80 -0.89
C GLY A 2 0.73 -16.40 -1.36
N LEU A 3 1.66 -16.32 -2.30
CA LEU A 3 2.06 -15.08 -2.93
C LEU A 3 1.12 -14.77 -4.10
N THR A 4 0.86 -13.49 -4.33
CA THR A 4 0.12 -12.97 -5.47
C THR A 4 1.12 -12.65 -6.59
N ALA A 5 0.88 -13.18 -7.79
CA ALA A 5 1.69 -12.84 -8.96
C ALA A 5 1.26 -11.48 -9.52
N CYS A 6 1.99 -10.44 -9.19
CA CYS A 6 1.73 -9.07 -9.60
C CYS A 6 2.44 -8.73 -10.91
N PRO A 7 1.73 -8.30 -11.97
CA PRO A 7 2.36 -7.98 -13.24
C PRO A 7 3.38 -6.84 -13.10
N ILE A 8 4.55 -7.01 -13.68
CA ILE A 8 5.56 -5.95 -13.76
C ILE A 8 5.26 -5.07 -14.98
N THR A 9 4.92 -3.81 -14.74
CA THR A 9 4.71 -2.81 -15.79
C THR A 9 5.99 -2.03 -16.05
N SER A 10 6.39 -1.97 -17.32
CA SER A 10 7.53 -1.19 -17.80
C SER A 10 7.06 0.07 -18.53
N ALA A 11 7.99 0.97 -18.88
CA ALA A 11 7.69 2.15 -19.70
C ALA A 11 7.04 1.81 -21.06
N SER A 12 7.25 0.60 -21.56
CA SER A 12 6.69 0.05 -22.81
C SER A 12 5.38 -0.74 -22.62
N GLY A 13 4.82 -0.77 -21.41
CA GLY A 13 3.64 -1.56 -21.06
C GLY A 13 3.97 -2.82 -20.22
N PRO A 14 2.99 -3.73 -20.05
CA PRO A 14 3.20 -4.98 -19.31
C PRO A 14 4.34 -5.79 -19.93
N SER A 15 5.34 -6.14 -19.12
CA SER A 15 6.50 -6.92 -19.57
C SER A 15 6.16 -8.40 -19.87
N GLY A 16 5.06 -8.90 -19.29
CA GLY A 16 4.76 -10.33 -19.22
C GLY A 16 5.41 -11.02 -18.02
N ASP A 17 6.32 -10.32 -17.32
CA ASP A 17 6.92 -10.80 -16.08
C ASP A 17 6.04 -10.47 -14.87
N PHE A 18 6.26 -11.20 -13.80
CA PHE A 18 5.51 -11.08 -12.55
C PHE A 18 6.46 -11.01 -11.37
N GLU A 19 6.07 -10.21 -10.38
CA GLU A 19 6.64 -10.19 -9.05
C GLU A 19 5.71 -10.95 -8.09
N CYS A 20 6.26 -11.85 -7.29
CA CYS A 20 5.47 -12.64 -6.34
C CYS A 20 5.43 -11.93 -4.98
N LEU A 21 4.35 -11.19 -4.71
CA LEU A 21 4.20 -10.36 -3.50
C LEU A 21 3.29 -11.02 -2.48
N ASP A 22 3.63 -10.91 -1.19
CA ASP A 22 2.67 -11.17 -0.12
C ASP A 22 1.84 -9.92 0.11
N THR A 23 0.76 -9.77 -0.66
CA THR A 23 -0.12 -8.59 -0.62
C THR A 23 -0.83 -8.42 0.73
N ASN A 24 -0.69 -9.34 1.68
CA ASN A 24 -1.20 -9.15 3.03
C ASN A 24 -0.28 -8.32 3.93
N ASN A 25 1.00 -8.23 3.56
CA ASN A 25 2.05 -7.59 4.35
C ASN A 25 2.94 -6.63 3.53
N GLU A 26 2.85 -6.67 2.20
CA GLU A 26 3.59 -5.78 1.30
C GLU A 26 3.02 -4.36 1.36
N LEU A 27 3.89 -3.38 1.57
CA LEU A 27 3.50 -2.00 1.83
C LEU A 27 3.03 -1.29 0.56
N GLU A 28 3.73 -1.52 -0.55
CA GLU A 28 3.50 -0.84 -1.84
C GLU A 28 2.42 -1.52 -2.69
N SER A 29 1.95 -2.70 -2.27
CA SER A 29 0.92 -3.49 -2.93
C SER A 29 0.02 -4.15 -1.90
N CYS A 30 -0.42 -3.34 -0.94
CA CYS A 30 -1.26 -3.81 0.15
C CYS A 30 -2.68 -4.12 -0.35
N GLY A 31 -3.16 -5.33 -0.06
CA GLY A 31 -4.48 -5.82 -0.47
C GLY A 31 -4.59 -6.28 -1.93
N GLY A 32 -3.55 -6.10 -2.74
CA GLY A 32 -3.52 -6.53 -4.14
C GLY A 32 -2.38 -5.89 -4.93
N CYS A 33 -2.31 -6.17 -6.23
CA CYS A 33 -1.23 -5.64 -7.06
C CYS A 33 -1.46 -4.15 -7.39
N ALA A 34 -0.60 -3.27 -6.89
CA ALA A 34 -0.70 -1.83 -7.17
C ALA A 34 -0.48 -1.51 -8.65
N SER A 35 0.36 -2.28 -9.36
CA SER A 35 0.65 -2.10 -10.79
C SER A 35 -0.56 -2.17 -11.71
N ILE A 36 -1.65 -2.81 -11.24
CA ILE A 36 -2.93 -2.94 -11.96
C ILE A 36 -4.11 -2.33 -11.16
N GLY A 37 -3.81 -1.52 -10.14
CA GLY A 37 -4.82 -0.81 -9.35
C GLY A 37 -5.66 -1.69 -8.43
N GLN A 38 -5.19 -2.89 -8.10
CA GLN A 38 -5.89 -3.81 -7.18
C GLN A 38 -5.43 -3.67 -5.73
N GLY A 39 -4.26 -3.06 -5.49
CA GLY A 39 -3.76 -2.76 -4.16
C GLY A 39 -3.41 -1.28 -3.99
N LEU A 40 -3.09 -0.93 -2.77
CA LEU A 40 -2.73 0.42 -2.36
C LEU A 40 -1.27 0.44 -1.91
N ASP A 41 -0.55 1.47 -2.33
CA ASP A 41 0.72 1.84 -1.72
C ASP A 41 0.44 2.63 -0.42
N CYS A 42 0.60 1.96 0.72
CA CYS A 42 0.38 2.59 2.01
C CYS A 42 1.41 3.69 2.32
N ALA A 43 2.61 3.64 1.72
CA ALA A 43 3.65 4.66 1.92
C ALA A 43 3.30 5.98 1.22
N ALA A 44 2.43 5.94 0.21
CA ALA A 44 1.94 7.11 -0.51
C ALA A 44 0.76 7.83 0.19
N ILE A 45 0.31 7.38 1.37
CA ILE A 45 -0.77 8.03 2.12
C ILE A 45 -0.32 9.43 2.55
N GLU A 46 -1.04 10.45 2.09
CA GLU A 46 -0.73 11.84 2.38
C GLU A 46 -0.69 12.12 3.89
N GLY A 47 0.39 12.77 4.35
CA GLY A 47 0.60 13.12 5.74
C GLY A 47 0.98 11.96 6.66
N ALA A 48 1.08 10.73 6.14
CA ALA A 48 1.53 9.58 6.93
C ALA A 48 3.03 9.62 7.20
N TRP A 49 3.44 9.08 8.35
CA TRP A 49 4.84 8.97 8.75
C TRP A 49 5.25 7.52 9.00
N ASN A 50 4.45 6.76 9.76
CA ASN A 50 4.64 5.33 9.94
C ASN A 50 3.34 4.62 9.55
N VAL A 51 3.47 3.66 8.64
CA VAL A 51 2.38 2.87 8.08
C VAL A 51 2.76 1.39 8.06
N GLY A 52 1.75 0.53 7.96
CA GLY A 52 1.92 -0.89 7.73
C GLY A 52 0.84 -1.42 6.81
N CYS A 53 1.09 -2.58 6.21
CA CYS A 53 0.05 -3.39 5.60
C CYS A 53 -0.30 -4.53 6.56
N GLU A 54 -1.54 -4.56 7.03
CA GLU A 54 -2.02 -5.57 7.97
C GLU A 54 -3.19 -6.32 7.35
N GLN A 55 -2.96 -7.60 7.01
CA GLN A 55 -3.99 -8.47 6.43
C GLN A 55 -4.62 -7.86 5.17
N GLY A 56 -3.78 -7.24 4.33
CA GLY A 56 -4.20 -6.61 3.07
C GLY A 56 -4.92 -5.27 3.24
N THR A 57 -4.78 -4.64 4.40
CA THR A 57 -5.34 -3.31 4.67
C THR A 57 -4.26 -2.38 5.20
N CYS A 58 -4.17 -1.17 4.65
CA CYS A 58 -3.27 -0.15 5.20
C CYS A 58 -3.68 0.26 6.62
N ALA A 59 -2.70 0.31 7.51
CA ALA A 59 -2.80 0.84 8.85
C ALA A 59 -1.85 2.03 9.00
N VAL A 60 -2.37 3.16 9.47
CA VAL A 60 -1.60 4.37 9.78
C VAL A 60 -1.33 4.41 11.28
N TYR A 61 -0.07 4.27 11.67
CA TYR A 61 0.34 4.29 13.07
C TYR A 61 0.63 5.72 13.56
N THR A 62 1.32 6.51 12.75
CA THR A 62 1.64 7.90 13.06
C THR A 62 1.61 8.79 11.82
N CYS A 63 1.23 10.04 12.00
CA CYS A 63 1.25 11.07 10.98
C CYS A 63 2.39 12.08 11.22
N ILE A 64 2.73 12.85 10.19
CA ILE A 64 3.64 14.00 10.32
C ILE A 64 3.05 15.08 11.23
N ALA A 65 3.89 16.01 11.68
CA ALA A 65 3.45 17.15 12.50
C ALA A 65 2.36 17.97 11.78
N GLY A 66 1.32 18.37 12.53
CA GLY A 66 0.14 19.06 11.99
C GLY A 66 -0.98 18.13 11.51
N PHE A 67 -0.75 16.81 11.54
CA PHE A 67 -1.74 15.80 11.21
C PHE A 67 -1.92 14.80 12.36
N ARG A 68 -3.06 14.11 12.35
CA ARG A 68 -3.33 12.97 13.24
C ARG A 68 -4.00 11.83 12.48
N PRO A 69 -3.89 10.57 12.95
CA PRO A 69 -4.61 9.46 12.35
C PRO A 69 -6.13 9.69 12.39
N SER A 70 -6.81 9.31 11.31
CA SER A 70 -8.27 9.26 11.26
C SER A 70 -8.83 8.22 12.23
N ARG A 71 -10.13 8.30 12.53
CA ARG A 71 -10.78 7.36 13.48
C ARG A 71 -10.71 5.90 13.04
N ASP A 72 -10.70 5.66 11.74
CA ASP A 72 -10.58 4.33 11.14
C ASP A 72 -9.12 3.88 10.95
N GLY A 73 -8.14 4.72 11.30
CA GLY A 73 -6.72 4.41 11.22
C GLY A 73 -6.18 4.25 9.80
N LYS A 74 -6.90 4.74 8.77
CA LYS A 74 -6.53 4.54 7.35
C LYS A 74 -5.95 5.78 6.68
N SER A 75 -5.99 6.94 7.33
CA SER A 75 -5.55 8.20 6.75
C SER A 75 -5.01 9.15 7.81
N CYS A 76 -4.33 10.19 7.36
CA CYS A 76 -3.96 11.33 8.20
C CYS A 76 -4.85 12.52 7.87
N ILE A 77 -5.40 13.16 8.91
CA ILE A 77 -6.22 14.36 8.78
C ILE A 77 -5.54 15.53 9.49
N ALA A 78 -5.65 16.72 8.90
CA ALA A 78 -5.12 17.94 9.52
C ALA A 78 -5.77 18.16 10.90
N ILE A 79 -4.96 18.65 11.84
CA ILE A 79 -5.39 19.01 13.20
C ILE A 79 -6.09 20.36 13.20
#